data_AF-A0A244CUD6-F1
#
_entry.id   AF-A0A244CUD6-F1
#
_cell.length_a   1.000
_cell.length_b   1.000
_cell.length_c   1.000
_cell.angle_alpha   90.00
_cell.angle_beta   90.00
_cell.angle_gamma   90.00
#
_symmetry.space_group_name_H-M   'P 1'
#
loop_
_entity.id
_entity.type
_entity.pdbx_description
1 polymer ?
#
loop_
_entity_poly.entity_id
_entity_poly.type
_entity_poly.pdbx_seq_one_letter_code
_entity_poly.pdbx_strand_id
1 'polypeptide(L)'
;MGHLQSIQAVAAGFSAGAMPSQSVNGRQVPSSLPDEVAAVLDEFFAELKSTFPAWHQSVAGVGEANWKRTWAKGLVENGVTSVAQLRFGIRKAMRSNRPFLPSIGEFCSWCKPALADFGLPELQVAFREACNHHRFADDHVWSHPAVFKAMRETGSWSFKTMASDDVLTLFARNYEVVCGRVMAGEDFSGVIPKALPEQVTVKTSQRQGVANCQALKAKLFKRF
;
A
#
# COMPACT_ATOMS: atom_id res chain seq x y z
N MET A 1 14.60 11.93 -8.72
CA MET A 1 13.12 11.83 -8.83
C MET A 1 12.65 11.45 -10.25
N GLY A 2 13.38 10.59 -11.00
CA GLY A 2 13.08 10.36 -12.43
C GLY A 2 12.59 8.97 -12.85
N HIS A 3 12.68 7.94 -11.99
CA HIS A 3 12.43 6.54 -12.43
C HIS A 3 10.99 6.03 -12.24
N LEU A 4 10.06 6.86 -11.77
CA LEU A 4 8.78 6.40 -11.22
C LEU A 4 7.64 6.18 -12.25
N GLN A 5 7.86 6.35 -13.56
CA GLN A 5 6.75 6.39 -14.53
C GLN A 5 6.63 5.24 -15.55
N SER A 6 7.56 4.28 -15.64
CA SER A 6 7.78 3.65 -16.95
C SER A 6 7.26 2.22 -17.21
N ILE A 7 6.60 1.52 -16.26
CA ILE A 7 6.09 0.15 -16.54
C ILE A 7 4.70 0.15 -17.23
N GLN A 8 3.90 1.21 -17.07
CA GLN A 8 2.59 1.33 -17.74
C GLN A 8 2.68 1.31 -19.28
N ALA A 9 3.76 1.85 -19.85
CA ALA A 9 3.96 1.90 -21.30
C ALA A 9 4.12 0.51 -21.94
N VAL A 10 4.66 -0.46 -21.21
CA VAL A 10 4.93 -1.82 -21.72
C VAL A 10 3.66 -2.66 -21.76
N ALA A 11 2.75 -2.52 -20.80
CA ALA A 11 1.45 -3.19 -20.84
C ALA A 11 0.60 -2.74 -22.06
N ALA A 12 0.70 -1.46 -22.44
CA ALA A 12 0.09 -0.94 -23.66
C ALA A 12 0.78 -1.44 -24.93
N GLY A 13 2.12 -1.51 -24.95
CA GLY A 13 2.90 -2.05 -26.07
C GLY A 13 2.65 -3.53 -26.37
N PHE A 14 2.29 -4.33 -25.35
CA PHE A 14 1.93 -5.74 -25.53
C PHE A 14 0.50 -5.99 -26.03
N SER A 15 -0.37 -4.96 -26.06
CA SER A 15 -1.78 -5.06 -26.47
C SER A 15 -1.98 -4.89 -27.99
N ALA A 16 -1.01 -4.30 -28.70
CA ALA A 16 -1.05 -4.18 -30.16
C ALA A 16 -0.49 -5.45 -30.82
N GLY A 17 -1.38 -6.28 -31.37
CA GLY A 17 -1.02 -7.42 -32.20
C GLY A 17 -0.20 -6.99 -33.42
N ALA A 18 0.85 -7.75 -33.71
CA ALA A 18 1.68 -7.60 -34.89
C ALA A 18 0.86 -7.86 -36.18
N MET A 19 0.83 -6.85 -37.06
CA MET A 19 0.59 -7.00 -38.50
C MET A 19 1.71 -6.23 -39.23
N PRO A 20 2.15 -6.67 -40.41
CA PRO A 20 3.40 -6.21 -41.00
C PRO A 20 3.30 -4.82 -41.65
N SER A 21 4.45 -4.16 -41.62
CA SER A 21 4.82 -2.84 -42.14
C SER A 21 4.10 -2.36 -43.40
N GLN A 22 3.55 -1.14 -43.33
CA GLN A 22 3.76 -0.14 -44.37
C GLN A 22 4.13 1.22 -43.73
N SER A 23 5.23 1.79 -44.22
CA SER A 23 5.84 3.04 -43.78
C SER A 23 5.08 4.24 -44.33
N VAL A 24 4.64 5.17 -43.47
CA VAL A 24 4.40 6.57 -43.85
C VAL A 24 4.77 7.51 -42.70
N ASN A 25 5.83 8.30 -42.94
CA ASN A 25 6.17 9.61 -42.39
C ASN A 25 6.13 9.89 -40.88
N GLY A 26 7.34 9.98 -40.31
CA GLY A 26 7.81 11.28 -39.83
C GLY A 26 7.29 11.77 -38.47
N ARG A 27 7.50 10.99 -37.41
CA ARG A 27 7.74 11.53 -36.07
C ARG A 27 8.48 10.49 -35.23
N GLN A 28 9.79 10.65 -35.07
CA GLN A 28 10.55 9.86 -34.11
C GLN A 28 10.07 10.25 -32.70
N VAL A 29 9.32 9.34 -32.08
CA VAL A 29 9.10 9.37 -30.62
C VAL A 29 10.39 8.86 -29.99
N PRO A 30 10.98 9.52 -28.97
CA PRO A 30 12.20 9.05 -28.33
C PRO A 30 11.94 7.67 -27.71
N SER A 31 12.51 6.61 -28.29
CA SER A 31 12.26 5.20 -27.95
C SER A 31 13.24 4.65 -26.91
N SER A 32 13.84 5.49 -26.07
CA SER A 32 14.84 5.06 -25.08
C SER A 32 14.23 4.42 -23.83
N LEU A 33 12.97 4.74 -23.51
CA LEU A 33 12.27 4.23 -22.32
C LEU A 33 11.82 2.75 -22.44
N PRO A 34 11.32 2.26 -23.60
CA PRO A 34 10.94 0.86 -23.76
C PRO A 34 12.11 -0.13 -23.59
N ASP A 35 13.29 0.21 -24.10
CA ASP A 35 14.45 -0.69 -24.10
C ASP A 35 15.02 -0.87 -22.69
N GLU A 36 15.09 0.21 -21.89
CA GLU A 36 15.54 0.15 -20.50
C GLU A 36 14.60 -0.69 -19.62
N VAL A 37 13.28 -0.53 -19.81
CA VAL A 37 12.28 -1.30 -19.06
C VAL A 37 12.27 -2.77 -19.49
N ALA A 38 12.46 -3.05 -20.77
CA ALA A 38 12.60 -4.41 -21.27
C ALA A 38 13.81 -5.12 -20.65
N ALA A 39 14.96 -4.43 -20.57
CA ALA A 39 16.17 -4.95 -19.94
C ALA A 39 15.94 -5.30 -18.46
N VAL A 40 15.27 -4.43 -17.70
CA VAL A 40 14.92 -4.68 -16.29
C VAL A 40 14.01 -5.90 -16.13
N LEU A 41 13.00 -6.04 -17.00
CA LEU A 41 12.08 -7.19 -16.94
C LEU A 41 12.79 -8.48 -17.33
N ASP A 42 13.69 -8.45 -18.31
CA ASP A 42 14.46 -9.63 -18.70
C ASP A 42 15.46 -10.06 -17.61
N GLU A 43 16.12 -9.11 -16.95
CA GLU A 43 16.95 -9.39 -15.77
C GLU A 43 16.11 -10.03 -14.66
N PHE A 44 14.94 -9.46 -14.35
CA PHE A 44 14.00 -10.01 -13.38
C PHE A 44 13.57 -11.45 -13.72
N PHE A 45 13.16 -11.71 -14.96
CA PHE A 45 12.74 -13.05 -15.37
C PHE A 45 13.91 -14.04 -15.37
N ALA A 46 15.12 -13.61 -15.69
CA ALA A 46 16.32 -14.45 -15.57
C ALA A 46 16.59 -14.84 -14.12
N GLU A 47 16.52 -13.88 -13.19
CA GLU A 47 16.72 -14.11 -11.75
C GLU A 47 15.61 -15.01 -11.16
N LEU A 48 14.36 -14.80 -11.57
CA LEU A 48 13.22 -15.61 -11.16
C LEU A 48 13.39 -17.07 -11.61
N LYS A 49 13.80 -17.31 -12.87
CA LYS A 49 14.07 -18.66 -13.37
C LYS A 49 15.25 -19.32 -12.68
N SER A 50 16.29 -18.55 -12.35
CA SER A 50 17.43 -19.05 -11.58
C SER A 50 17.04 -19.46 -10.15
N THR A 51 16.02 -18.81 -9.59
CA THR A 51 15.51 -19.14 -8.24
C THR A 51 14.65 -20.40 -8.24
N PHE A 52 13.92 -20.66 -9.32
CA PHE A 52 12.95 -21.77 -9.42
C PHE A 52 13.35 -22.78 -10.52
N PRO A 53 14.08 -23.85 -10.20
CA PRO A 53 14.62 -24.78 -11.20
C PRO A 53 13.54 -25.51 -12.01
N ALA A 54 12.32 -25.67 -11.49
CA ALA A 54 11.21 -26.32 -12.21
C ALA A 54 10.37 -25.35 -13.06
N TRP A 55 10.85 -24.13 -13.33
CA TRP A 55 10.09 -23.09 -14.06
C TRP A 55 9.57 -23.57 -15.42
N HIS A 56 10.33 -24.41 -16.13
CA HIS A 56 9.95 -24.92 -17.45
C HIS A 56 8.59 -25.63 -17.43
N GLN A 57 8.27 -26.33 -16.34
CA GLN A 57 7.00 -27.06 -16.21
C GLN A 57 5.81 -26.11 -16.13
N SER A 58 5.97 -24.98 -15.44
CA SER A 58 4.93 -23.95 -15.33
C SER A 58 4.70 -23.17 -16.63
N VAL A 59 5.66 -23.21 -17.56
CA VAL A 59 5.64 -22.43 -18.80
C VAL A 59 5.31 -23.27 -20.04
N ALA A 60 5.57 -24.59 -20.01
CA ALA A 60 5.46 -25.49 -21.16
C ALA A 60 4.11 -25.42 -21.91
N GLY A 61 2.99 -25.27 -21.21
CA GLY A 61 1.66 -25.25 -21.83
C GLY A 61 1.25 -23.90 -22.46
N VAL A 62 1.88 -22.80 -22.07
CA VAL A 62 1.45 -21.44 -22.46
C VAL A 62 2.48 -20.77 -23.37
N GLY A 63 3.73 -21.22 -23.32
CA GLY A 63 4.87 -20.62 -24.00
C GLY A 63 5.46 -19.45 -23.21
N GLU A 64 6.79 -19.30 -23.26
CA GLU A 64 7.52 -18.33 -22.46
C GLU A 64 7.09 -16.88 -22.71
N ALA A 65 6.91 -16.49 -23.98
CA ALA A 65 6.51 -15.14 -24.34
C ALA A 65 5.14 -14.77 -23.76
N ASN A 66 4.17 -15.68 -23.80
CA ASN A 66 2.83 -15.45 -23.24
C ASN A 66 2.85 -15.45 -21.71
N TRP A 67 3.65 -16.32 -21.10
CA TRP A 67 3.86 -16.32 -19.65
C TRP A 67 4.45 -14.98 -19.18
N LYS A 68 5.54 -14.50 -19.81
CA LYS A 68 6.15 -13.19 -19.53
C LYS A 68 5.14 -12.05 -19.70
N ARG A 69 4.35 -12.05 -20.79
CA ARG A 69 3.31 -11.04 -21.05
C ARG A 69 2.25 -11.02 -19.93
N THR A 70 1.78 -12.20 -19.53
CA THR A 70 0.79 -12.34 -18.44
C THR A 70 1.36 -11.85 -17.12
N TRP A 71 2.61 -12.20 -16.82
CA TRP A 71 3.33 -11.74 -15.63
C TRP A 71 3.54 -10.23 -15.61
N ALA A 72 4.03 -9.65 -16.71
CA ALA A 72 4.20 -8.21 -16.84
C ALA A 72 2.88 -7.46 -16.61
N LYS A 73 1.78 -7.95 -17.20
CA LYS A 73 0.45 -7.38 -17.00
C LYS A 73 0.03 -7.43 -15.54
N GLY A 74 0.09 -8.60 -14.90
CA GLY A 74 -0.39 -8.72 -13.53
C GLY A 74 0.51 -8.06 -12.48
N LEU A 75 1.82 -7.89 -12.74
CA LEU A 75 2.69 -7.05 -11.91
C LEU A 75 2.19 -5.61 -11.89
N VAL A 76 1.87 -5.05 -13.05
CA VAL A 76 1.32 -3.69 -13.17
C VAL A 76 -0.04 -3.58 -12.51
N GLU A 77 -0.95 -4.54 -12.76
CA GLU A 77 -2.30 -4.55 -12.14
C GLU A 77 -2.24 -4.64 -10.61
N ASN A 78 -1.20 -5.25 -10.03
CA ASN A 78 -1.00 -5.33 -8.58
C ASN A 78 -0.20 -4.17 -7.98
N GLY A 79 0.18 -3.18 -8.80
CA GLY A 79 0.94 -2.00 -8.38
C GLY A 79 2.45 -2.25 -8.16
N VAL A 80 2.99 -3.36 -8.66
CA VAL A 80 4.43 -3.63 -8.67
C VAL A 80 5.06 -2.89 -9.84
N THR A 81 5.53 -1.68 -9.57
CA THR A 81 6.00 -0.72 -10.59
C THR A 81 7.46 -0.31 -10.42
N SER A 82 8.13 -0.80 -9.37
CA SER A 82 9.52 -0.46 -9.05
C SER A 82 10.44 -1.68 -9.06
N VAL A 83 11.66 -1.48 -9.57
CA VAL A 83 12.77 -2.45 -9.51
C VAL A 83 13.02 -2.90 -8.07
N ALA A 84 12.89 -1.99 -7.09
CA ALA A 84 13.10 -2.31 -5.68
C ALA A 84 12.06 -3.33 -5.16
N GLN A 85 10.80 -3.23 -5.62
CA GLN A 85 9.75 -4.18 -5.27
C GLN A 85 10.02 -5.57 -5.88
N LEU A 86 10.49 -5.62 -7.14
CA LEU A 86 10.87 -6.87 -7.79
C LEU A 86 12.02 -7.57 -7.05
N ARG A 87 13.11 -6.84 -6.75
CA ARG A 87 14.25 -7.36 -5.98
C ARG A 87 13.86 -7.80 -4.58
N PHE A 88 12.95 -7.08 -3.93
CA PHE A 88 12.40 -7.49 -2.64
C PHE A 88 11.61 -8.80 -2.74
N GLY A 89 10.75 -8.91 -3.76
CA GLY A 89 10.01 -10.12 -4.08
C GLY A 89 10.90 -11.33 -4.36
N ILE A 90 11.97 -11.16 -5.15
CA ILE A 90 12.95 -12.23 -5.43
C ILE A 90 13.65 -12.69 -4.15
N ARG A 91 14.12 -11.77 -3.29
CA ARG A 91 14.76 -12.14 -2.02
C ARG A 91 13.83 -12.96 -1.12
N LYS A 92 12.53 -12.64 -1.10
CA LYS A 92 11.52 -13.40 -0.35
C LYS A 92 11.21 -14.74 -1.02
N ALA A 93 11.19 -14.76 -2.36
CA ALA A 93 11.01 -15.96 -3.17
C ALA A 93 12.12 -17.00 -2.90
N MET A 94 13.38 -16.57 -2.80
CA MET A 94 14.52 -17.44 -2.47
C MET A 94 14.37 -18.14 -1.11
N ARG A 95 13.67 -17.53 -0.15
CA ARG A 95 13.41 -18.12 1.18
C ARG A 95 12.27 -19.12 1.21
N SER A 96 11.41 -19.15 0.17
CA SER A 96 10.23 -20.02 0.13
C SER A 96 10.55 -21.51 -0.07
N ASN A 97 11.82 -21.84 -0.38
CA ASN A 97 12.37 -23.20 -0.50
C ASN A 97 11.54 -24.18 -1.36
N ARG A 98 10.87 -23.67 -2.40
CA ARG A 98 10.06 -24.47 -3.33
C ARG A 98 10.67 -24.51 -4.73
N PRO A 99 10.55 -25.63 -5.45
CA PRO A 99 11.14 -25.77 -6.78
C PRO A 99 10.29 -25.15 -7.91
N PHE A 100 8.98 -24.96 -7.69
CA PHE A 100 8.01 -24.47 -8.68
C PHE A 100 7.79 -22.96 -8.60
N LEU A 101 7.43 -22.36 -9.74
CA LEU A 101 7.11 -20.93 -9.81
C LEU A 101 5.90 -20.56 -8.93
N PRO A 102 5.90 -19.34 -8.35
CA PRO A 102 4.72 -18.77 -7.71
C PRO A 102 3.52 -18.63 -8.64
N SER A 103 2.35 -18.50 -8.04
CA SER A 103 1.29 -17.75 -8.71
C SER A 103 1.68 -16.27 -8.78
N ILE A 104 1.18 -15.56 -9.79
CA ILE A 104 1.46 -14.13 -9.97
C ILE A 104 1.02 -13.30 -8.75
N GLY A 105 -0.14 -13.62 -8.15
CA GLY A 105 -0.65 -12.93 -6.97
C GLY A 105 0.21 -13.19 -5.73
N GLU A 106 0.71 -14.41 -5.57
CA GLU A 106 1.63 -14.75 -4.48
C GLU A 106 2.96 -14.00 -4.63
N PHE A 107 3.54 -13.95 -5.83
CA PHE A 107 4.75 -13.17 -6.06
C PHE A 107 4.50 -11.66 -5.81
N CYS A 108 3.36 -11.13 -6.25
CA CYS A 108 2.98 -9.74 -5.98
C CYS A 108 2.85 -9.46 -4.48
N SER A 109 2.38 -10.43 -3.67
CA SER A 109 2.35 -10.30 -2.22
C SER A 109 3.76 -10.19 -1.63
N TRP A 110 4.74 -10.88 -2.21
CA TRP A 110 6.13 -10.80 -1.78
C TRP A 110 6.82 -9.51 -2.17
N CYS A 111 6.37 -8.86 -3.24
CA CYS A 111 6.86 -7.57 -3.69
C CYS A 111 6.42 -6.40 -2.79
N LYS A 112 5.46 -6.63 -1.89
CA LYS A 112 4.94 -5.63 -0.95
C LYS A 112 5.62 -5.81 0.41
N PRO A 113 6.16 -4.73 1.01
CA PRO A 113 6.68 -4.79 2.37
C PRO A 113 5.57 -5.23 3.33
N ALA A 114 5.78 -6.32 4.06
CA ALA A 114 4.86 -6.77 5.10
C ALA A 114 5.31 -6.23 6.47
N LEU A 115 4.36 -6.09 7.41
CA LEU A 115 4.65 -5.68 8.79
C LEU A 115 5.80 -6.50 9.41
N ALA A 116 5.77 -7.81 9.22
CA ALA A 116 6.77 -8.74 9.74
C ALA A 116 8.19 -8.46 9.22
N ASP A 117 8.34 -7.93 8.00
CA ASP A 117 9.65 -7.60 7.42
C ASP A 117 10.34 -6.43 8.19
N PHE A 118 9.56 -5.67 8.98
CA PHE A 118 10.01 -4.57 9.84
C PHE A 118 9.89 -4.90 11.33
N GLY A 119 9.64 -6.17 11.69
CA GLY A 119 9.40 -6.58 13.07
C GLY A 119 8.10 -6.03 13.68
N LEU A 120 7.19 -5.51 12.85
CA LEU A 120 5.91 -4.98 13.29
C LEU A 120 4.92 -6.14 13.52
N PRO A 121 4.29 -6.24 14.69
CA PRO A 121 3.25 -7.24 14.94
C PRO A 121 1.99 -6.98 14.11
N GLU A 122 1.18 -8.03 13.92
CA GLU A 122 -0.14 -7.89 13.32
C GLU A 122 -1.06 -7.02 14.19
N LEU A 123 -2.02 -6.31 13.56
CA LEU A 123 -2.93 -5.38 14.23
C LEU A 123 -3.58 -5.94 15.50
N GLN A 124 -4.09 -7.17 15.45
CA GLN A 124 -4.79 -7.78 16.60
C GLN A 124 -3.84 -8.09 17.77
N VAL A 125 -2.60 -8.49 17.46
CA VAL A 125 -1.56 -8.74 18.47
C VAL A 125 -1.12 -7.42 19.11
N ALA A 126 -0.85 -6.41 18.27
CA ALA A 126 -0.51 -5.06 18.72
C ALA A 126 -1.62 -4.43 19.58
N PHE A 127 -2.88 -4.60 19.17
CA PHE A 127 -4.04 -4.08 19.88
C PHE A 127 -4.23 -4.76 21.24
N ARG A 128 -4.07 -6.10 21.30
CA ARG A 128 -4.15 -6.84 22.56
C ARG A 128 -3.09 -6.38 23.55
N GLU A 129 -1.86 -6.21 23.09
CA GLU A 129 -0.77 -5.67 23.92
C GLU A 129 -1.10 -4.26 24.42
N ALA A 130 -1.58 -3.38 23.53
CA ALA A 130 -2.02 -2.04 23.90
C ALA A 130 -3.13 -2.06 24.96
N CYS A 131 -4.17 -2.89 24.81
CA CYS A 131 -5.24 -3.04 25.79
C CYS A 131 -4.71 -3.48 27.16
N ASN A 132 -3.77 -4.43 27.19
CA ASN A 132 -3.22 -4.96 28.43
C ASN A 132 -2.32 -3.95 29.17
N HIS A 133 -1.57 -3.12 28.43
CA HIS A 133 -0.50 -2.31 29.00
C HIS A 133 -0.71 -0.79 28.93
N HIS A 134 -1.83 -0.30 28.36
CA HIS A 134 -2.10 1.15 28.23
C HIS A 134 -2.06 1.94 29.55
N ARG A 135 -2.27 1.28 30.71
CA ARG A 135 -2.29 1.92 32.04
C ARG A 135 -0.88 2.16 32.60
N PHE A 136 0.06 1.29 32.29
CA PHE A 136 1.45 1.30 32.77
C PHE A 136 2.39 1.27 31.57
N ALA A 137 2.13 2.17 30.62
CA ALA A 137 2.74 2.11 29.31
C ALA A 137 4.25 2.37 29.33
N ASP A 138 4.72 3.21 30.26
CA ASP A 138 6.12 3.60 30.36
C ASP A 138 6.97 2.52 31.06
N ASP A 139 6.35 1.63 31.84
CA ASP A 139 7.02 0.51 32.55
C ASP A 139 7.02 -0.80 31.74
N HIS A 140 6.33 -0.83 30.60
CA HIS A 140 6.16 -2.03 29.77
C HIS A 140 7.21 -2.10 28.65
N VAL A 141 7.77 -3.29 28.44
CA VAL A 141 8.65 -3.56 27.29
C VAL A 141 7.78 -3.95 26.10
N TRP A 142 7.57 -2.98 25.21
CA TRP A 142 6.74 -3.15 24.03
C TRP A 142 7.37 -4.07 22.99
N SER A 143 6.55 -4.88 22.33
CA SER A 143 6.98 -5.75 21.22
C SER A 143 7.64 -4.96 20.08
N HIS A 144 7.15 -3.75 19.80
CA HIS A 144 7.76 -2.82 18.87
C HIS A 144 7.45 -1.37 19.29
N PRO A 145 8.39 -0.40 19.14
CA PRO A 145 8.14 1.02 19.45
C PRO A 145 6.93 1.62 18.74
N ALA A 146 6.59 1.10 17.56
CA ALA A 146 5.39 1.48 16.81
C ALA A 146 4.09 1.18 17.57
N VAL A 147 4.03 0.07 18.31
CA VAL A 147 2.85 -0.32 19.09
C VAL A 147 2.64 0.66 20.24
N PHE A 148 3.71 0.98 20.98
CA PHE A 148 3.69 1.99 22.02
C PHE A 148 3.20 3.34 21.49
N LYS A 149 3.74 3.77 20.35
CA LYS A 149 3.37 5.04 19.73
C LYS A 149 1.89 5.05 19.33
N ALA A 150 1.40 4.03 18.64
CA ALA A 150 0.01 3.92 18.24
C ALA A 150 -0.94 3.89 19.46
N MET A 151 -0.55 3.20 20.53
CA MET A 151 -1.30 3.20 21.80
C MET A 151 -1.35 4.59 22.42
N ARG A 152 -0.21 5.29 22.54
CA ARG A 152 -0.14 6.65 23.10
C ARG A 152 -1.02 7.64 22.34
N GLU A 153 -1.04 7.56 21.02
CA GLU A 153 -1.82 8.42 20.13
C GLU A 153 -3.33 8.09 20.17
N THR A 154 -3.67 6.82 20.41
CA THR A 154 -5.05 6.39 20.68
C THR A 154 -5.54 6.92 22.03
N GLY A 155 -4.62 7.02 23.00
CA GLY A 155 -4.82 7.66 24.29
C GLY A 155 -5.40 6.72 25.35
N SER A 156 -4.79 6.71 26.54
CA SER A 156 -5.22 5.84 27.66
C SER A 156 -6.67 6.06 28.09
N TRP A 157 -7.23 7.26 27.88
CA TRP A 157 -8.64 7.53 28.20
C TRP A 157 -9.58 6.72 27.29
N SER A 158 -9.32 6.69 25.98
CA SER A 158 -10.12 5.95 25.00
C SER A 158 -10.18 4.46 25.34
N PHE A 159 -9.04 3.84 25.70
CA PHE A 159 -8.97 2.45 26.16
C PHE A 159 -9.76 2.18 27.45
N LYS A 160 -10.04 3.19 28.28
CA LYS A 160 -10.81 3.06 29.53
C LYS A 160 -12.30 3.30 29.35
N THR A 161 -12.70 4.17 28.41
CA THR A 161 -14.06 4.72 28.37
C THR A 161 -14.89 4.28 27.17
N MET A 162 -14.25 3.88 26.07
CA MET A 162 -14.95 3.51 24.84
C MET A 162 -15.14 2.00 24.74
N ALA A 163 -16.08 1.56 23.89
CA ALA A 163 -16.28 0.14 23.61
C ALA A 163 -15.06 -0.43 22.86
N SER A 164 -14.80 -1.73 23.03
CA SER A 164 -13.62 -2.39 22.45
C SER A 164 -13.49 -2.18 20.94
N ASP A 165 -14.60 -2.26 20.20
CA ASP A 165 -14.60 -2.11 18.74
C ASP A 165 -14.29 -0.68 18.29
N ASP A 166 -14.77 0.33 19.05
CA ASP A 166 -14.50 1.73 18.76
C ASP A 166 -13.01 2.06 19.01
N VAL A 167 -12.45 1.54 20.10
CA VAL A 167 -11.02 1.71 20.41
C VAL A 167 -10.17 0.97 19.40
N LEU A 168 -10.55 -0.24 18.99
CA LEU A 168 -9.86 -0.98 17.94
C LEU A 168 -9.83 -0.18 16.64
N THR A 169 -10.95 0.43 16.25
CA THR A 169 -11.01 1.25 15.03
C THR A 169 -10.06 2.45 15.10
N LEU A 170 -10.04 3.15 16.24
CA LEU A 170 -9.12 4.28 16.45
C LEU A 170 -7.65 3.84 16.47
N PHE A 171 -7.37 2.74 17.19
CA PHE A 171 -6.04 2.16 17.28
C PHE A 171 -5.54 1.67 15.93
N ALA A 172 -6.37 0.97 15.16
CA ALA A 172 -6.03 0.46 13.83
C ALA A 172 -5.59 1.58 12.89
N ARG A 173 -6.35 2.68 12.87
CA ARG A 173 -5.99 3.87 12.10
C ARG A 173 -4.65 4.45 12.52
N ASN A 174 -4.41 4.61 13.82
CA ASN A 174 -3.15 5.15 14.33
C ASN A 174 -1.98 4.20 14.03
N TYR A 175 -2.19 2.90 14.22
CA TYR A 175 -1.19 1.86 13.98
C TYR A 175 -0.80 1.80 12.51
N GLU A 176 -1.77 1.85 11.59
CA GLU A 176 -1.52 1.90 10.14
C GLU A 176 -0.61 3.08 9.75
N VAL A 177 -0.88 4.28 10.27
CA VAL A 177 -0.05 5.46 10.00
C VAL A 177 1.38 5.28 10.51
N VAL A 178 1.55 4.75 11.72
CA VAL A 178 2.88 4.50 12.28
C VAL A 178 3.63 3.43 11.48
N CYS A 179 2.96 2.32 11.15
CA CYS A 179 3.53 1.26 10.32
C CYS A 179 3.97 1.81 8.95
N GLY A 180 3.15 2.66 8.32
CA GLY A 180 3.50 3.33 7.07
C GLY A 180 4.78 4.16 7.19
N ARG A 181 4.92 4.96 8.26
CA ARG A 181 6.14 5.76 8.53
C ARG A 181 7.37 4.88 8.75
N VAL A 182 7.23 3.81 9.55
CA VAL A 182 8.31 2.84 9.79
C VAL A 182 8.76 2.20 8.47
N MET A 183 7.80 1.79 7.63
CA MET A 183 8.08 1.20 6.32
C MET A 183 8.73 2.18 5.34
N ALA A 184 8.40 3.47 5.45
CA ALA A 184 9.03 4.55 4.68
C ALA A 184 10.43 4.93 5.21
N GLY A 185 10.84 4.42 6.38
CA GLY A 185 12.08 4.82 7.05
C GLY A 185 12.03 6.23 7.66
N GLU A 186 10.83 6.78 7.84
CA GLU A 186 10.62 8.08 8.46
C GLU A 186 10.69 7.98 9.98
N ASP A 187 11.08 9.09 10.63
CA ASP A 187 10.96 9.19 12.07
C ASP A 187 9.48 9.25 12.46
N PHE A 188 9.06 8.25 13.24
CA PHE A 188 7.69 8.12 13.75
C PHE A 188 7.55 8.58 15.20
N SER A 189 8.60 9.18 15.79
CA SER A 189 8.57 9.76 17.14
C SER A 189 7.59 10.95 17.27
N GLY A 190 7.38 11.71 16.18
CA GLY A 190 6.49 12.87 16.12
C GLY A 190 5.00 12.55 16.28
N VAL A 191 4.18 13.54 16.63
CA VAL A 191 2.71 13.37 16.84
C VAL A 191 2.02 12.88 15.56
N ILE A 192 1.05 11.98 15.68
CA ILE A 192 0.23 11.57 14.53
C ILE A 192 -0.84 12.63 14.28
N PRO A 193 -0.89 13.28 13.10
CA PRO A 193 -1.94 14.24 12.81
C PRO A 193 -3.31 13.57 12.87
N LYS A 194 -4.22 14.12 13.69
CA LYS A 194 -5.64 13.71 13.67
C LYS A 194 -6.17 13.94 12.26
N ALA A 195 -7.00 13.01 11.76
CA ALA A 195 -7.63 13.19 10.45
C ALA A 195 -8.44 14.48 10.47
N LEU A 196 -8.50 15.14 9.32
CA LEU A 196 -9.50 16.16 9.10
C LEU A 196 -10.88 15.50 9.31
N PRO A 197 -11.79 16.13 10.07
CA PRO A 197 -13.13 15.61 10.24
C PRO A 197 -13.81 15.51 8.88
N GLU A 198 -14.61 14.46 8.67
CA GLU A 198 -15.35 14.23 7.42
C GLU A 198 -16.26 15.43 7.07
N GLN A 199 -16.74 16.15 8.09
CA GLN A 199 -17.46 17.40 7.94
C GLN A 199 -16.80 18.50 8.77
N VAL A 200 -16.43 19.59 8.11
CA VAL A 200 -15.93 20.79 8.78
C VAL A 200 -17.13 21.62 9.24
N THR A 201 -17.50 21.53 10.52
CA THR A 201 -18.47 22.46 11.12
C THR A 201 -17.79 23.80 11.38
N VAL A 202 -17.88 24.72 10.42
CA VAL A 202 -17.42 26.11 10.61
C VAL A 202 -18.44 26.84 11.50
N LYS A 203 -17.98 27.45 12.60
CA LYS A 203 -18.85 28.32 13.41
C LYS A 203 -19.41 29.43 12.53
N THR A 204 -20.73 29.47 12.38
CA THR A 204 -21.42 30.55 11.68
C THR A 204 -21.19 31.86 12.44
N SER A 205 -20.93 32.96 11.72
CA SER A 205 -20.73 34.27 12.34
C SER A 205 -21.97 34.69 13.16
N GLN A 206 -21.79 35.45 14.24
CA GLN A 206 -22.88 35.81 15.15
C GLN A 206 -24.09 36.43 14.42
N ARG A 207 -23.83 37.31 13.45
CA ARG A 207 -24.86 37.95 12.62
C ARG A 207 -25.67 36.93 11.81
N GLN A 208 -24.99 35.97 11.19
CA GLN A 208 -25.63 34.94 10.38
C GLN A 208 -26.32 33.88 11.25
N GLY A 209 -25.78 33.59 12.44
CA GLY A 209 -26.40 32.70 13.42
C GLY A 209 -27.74 33.24 13.94
N VAL A 210 -27.81 34.54 14.26
CA VAL A 210 -29.06 35.20 14.65
C VAL A 210 -30.09 35.16 13.53
N ALA A 211 -29.68 35.44 12.28
CA ALA A 211 -30.56 35.35 11.12
C ALA A 211 -31.09 33.92 10.88
N ASN A 212 -30.23 32.90 11.02
CA ASN A 212 -30.63 31.49 10.91
C ASN A 212 -31.61 31.08 12.02
N CYS A 213 -31.37 31.51 13.26
CA CYS A 213 -32.30 31.27 14.37
C CYS A 213 -33.66 31.95 14.17
N GLN A 214 -33.68 33.18 13.65
CA GLN A 214 -34.93 33.89 13.31
C GLN A 214 -35.69 33.20 12.17
N ALA A 215 -34.98 32.75 11.13
CA ALA A 215 -35.56 31.99 10.03
C ALA A 215 -36.12 30.64 10.49
N LEU A 216 -35.44 29.95 11.42
CA LEU A 216 -35.93 28.71 12.03
C LEU A 216 -37.18 28.95 12.88
N LYS A 217 -37.19 30.01 13.71
CA LYS A 217 -38.39 30.41 14.46
C LYS A 217 -39.56 30.70 13.51
N ALA A 218 -39.34 31.48 12.45
CA ALA A 218 -40.40 31.78 11.49
C ALA A 218 -40.93 30.53 10.75
N LYS A 219 -40.09 29.51 10.51
CA LYS A 219 -40.53 28.24 9.88
C LYS A 219 -41.29 27.35 10.86
N LEU A 220 -40.88 27.31 12.13
CA LEU A 220 -41.45 26.41 13.13
C LEU A 220 -42.73 26.98 13.79
N PHE A 221 -42.87 28.30 13.87
CA PHE A 221 -44.01 28.97 14.51
C PHE A 221 -45.05 29.51 13.52
N LYS A 222 -44.92 29.27 12.21
CA LYS A 222 -45.93 29.61 11.18
C LYS A 222 -47.08 28.59 11.06
N ARG A 223 -47.17 27.61 11.97
CA ARG A 223 -48.14 26.51 11.91
C ARG A 223 -49.16 26.52 13.07
N PHE A 224 -49.37 27.66 13.70
CA PHE A 224 -50.50 27.94 14.57
C PHE A 224 -51.20 29.22 14.10
#